data_AF-A0A918FDS9-F1
#
_entry.id   AF-A0A918FDS9-F1
#
_cell.length_a   1.000
_cell.length_b   1.000
_cell.length_c   1.000
_cell.angle_alpha   90.00
_cell.angle_beta   90.00
_cell.angle_gamma   90.00
#
_symmetry.space_group_name_H-M   'P 1'
#
loop_
_entity.id
_entity.type
_entity.pdbx_description
1 polymer ?
#
loop_
_entity_poly.entity_id
_entity_poly.type
_entity_poly.pdbx_seq_one_letter_code
_entity_poly.pdbx_strand_id
1 'polypeptide(L)'
;MPLLTCSGVGLADFRHEKPWRPPSLLLEADPPRHDAPRRVLREILAPPALRRLRAAWQAVAEELVEQVLTGGTELDAFTALAEAFPLRAFPDAVGLGPDGRENLLPYGNMAFNAFGPRNDLVAADAHRVAELSAWVNAQCAREALSEDGFGARIWAAADRGDLTYEQAPLVVRSLLAAGVDTTVHGLAACLYAFATHPEEWQRLRERPELARTAFDEAVRWQSPVFLPYRHHRRHDRRHGRPGGHEDPHAPRRGQPRPGPLARPRPLRPHPRPLRSCRLRHGPPPVHRPARGPPGGRGDPDRPGPPRRAHRTHRHTAPPPQRAATIPPVRTGSPWSATA
;
A
#
# COMPACT_ATOMS: atom_id res chain seq x y z
N MET A 1 20.94 14.88 -1.80
CA MET A 1 19.51 15.03 -1.42
C MET A 1 18.66 14.35 -2.49
N PRO A 2 17.71 13.46 -2.14
CA PRO A 2 16.91 12.73 -3.12
C PRO A 2 15.99 13.67 -3.94
N LEU A 3 15.77 13.33 -5.21
CA LEU A 3 14.95 14.10 -6.17
C LEU A 3 13.44 13.96 -5.94
N LEU A 4 13.03 12.86 -5.29
CA LEU A 4 11.67 12.54 -4.91
C LEU A 4 11.51 12.70 -3.40
N THR A 5 10.35 13.19 -2.97
CA THR A 5 10.02 13.40 -1.56
C THR A 5 8.67 12.79 -1.20
N CYS A 6 8.56 12.34 0.05
CA CYS A 6 7.33 11.90 0.70
C CYS A 6 6.49 13.07 1.26
N SER A 7 6.60 14.30 0.73
CA SER A 7 5.88 15.47 1.27
C SER A 7 4.36 15.42 0.99
N GLY A 8 3.69 14.42 1.56
CA GLY A 8 2.41 13.89 1.08
C GLY A 8 2.64 12.66 0.20
N VAL A 9 1.87 11.59 0.42
CA VAL A 9 1.84 10.38 -0.45
C VAL A 9 0.58 10.30 -1.31
N GLY A 10 -0.23 11.37 -1.27
CA GLY A 10 -1.38 11.59 -2.13
C GLY A 10 -1.15 12.73 -3.11
N LEU A 11 -2.25 13.22 -3.70
CA LEU A 11 -2.21 14.37 -4.61
C LEU A 11 -1.80 15.68 -3.93
N ALA A 12 -2.11 15.84 -2.64
CA ALA A 12 -1.73 17.02 -1.87
C ALA A 12 -0.23 17.03 -1.54
N ASP A 13 0.42 18.18 -1.74
CA ASP A 13 1.81 18.41 -1.34
C ASP A 13 1.85 19.17 -0.01
N PHE A 14 2.27 18.52 1.07
CA PHE A 14 2.25 19.09 2.41
C PHE A 14 3.30 20.20 2.64
N ARG A 15 4.13 20.52 1.64
CA ARG A 15 4.95 21.73 1.65
C ARG A 15 4.15 22.99 1.32
N HIS A 16 3.02 22.82 0.64
CA HIS A 16 2.21 23.90 0.09
C HIS A 16 0.76 23.87 0.59
N GLU A 17 0.29 22.70 1.03
CA GLU A 17 -1.07 22.50 1.54
C GLU A 17 -1.04 22.06 3.00
N LYS A 18 -1.95 22.61 3.81
CA LYS A 18 -2.11 22.20 5.21
C LYS A 18 -2.81 20.83 5.27
N PRO A 19 -2.18 19.79 5.83
CA PRO A 19 -2.81 18.49 5.99
C PRO A 19 -3.91 18.53 7.07
N TRP A 20 -4.87 17.61 6.97
CA TRP A 20 -5.97 17.45 7.95
C TRP A 20 -5.49 16.87 9.30
N ARG A 21 -4.30 16.26 9.32
CA ARG A 21 -3.63 15.74 10.52
C ARG A 21 -2.12 16.02 10.47
N PRO A 22 -1.39 15.94 11.60
CA PRO A 22 0.07 15.93 11.57
C PRO A 22 0.60 14.88 10.57
N PRO A 23 1.64 15.17 9.77
CA PRO A 23 2.20 14.20 8.83
C PRO A 23 2.69 12.91 9.52
N SER A 24 2.60 11.78 8.81
CA SER A 24 3.13 10.51 9.25
C SER A 24 4.66 10.54 9.19
N LEU A 25 5.30 10.11 10.28
CA LEU A 25 6.74 9.99 10.37
C LEU A 25 7.31 8.83 9.56
N LEU A 26 6.44 7.98 8.99
CA LEU A 26 6.81 6.77 8.25
C LEU A 26 6.44 6.90 6.78
N LEU A 27 5.22 7.34 6.50
CA LEU A 27 4.70 7.40 5.14
C LEU A 27 5.04 8.73 4.48
N GLU A 28 5.04 9.82 5.25
CA GLU A 28 5.08 11.21 4.75
C GLU A 28 6.37 11.95 5.18
N ALA A 29 7.42 11.19 5.50
CA ALA A 29 8.73 11.71 5.89
C ALA A 29 9.84 11.14 5.01
N ASP A 30 10.86 11.95 4.76
CA ASP A 30 12.12 11.53 4.13
C ASP A 30 13.22 11.34 5.19
N PRO A 31 14.29 10.57 4.90
CA PRO A 31 15.50 10.58 5.71
C PRO A 31 16.04 12.01 5.91
N PRO A 32 16.56 12.35 7.11
CA PRO A 32 16.77 11.47 8.26
C PRO A 32 15.54 11.30 9.19
N ARG A 33 14.49 12.12 9.02
CA ARG A 33 13.32 12.13 9.93
C ARG A 33 12.56 10.79 9.94
N HIS A 34 12.59 10.07 8.82
CA HIS A 34 11.98 8.75 8.67
C HIS A 34 12.74 7.62 9.38
N ASP A 35 14.05 7.77 9.60
CA ASP A 35 14.94 6.62 9.86
C ASP A 35 14.71 6.01 11.24
N ALA A 36 14.59 6.83 12.29
CA ALA A 36 14.33 6.36 13.65
C ALA A 36 12.94 5.69 13.80
N PRO A 37 11.82 6.33 13.39
CA PRO A 37 10.50 5.68 13.35
C PRO A 37 10.48 4.37 12.58
N ARG A 38 11.14 4.33 11.41
CA ARG A 38 11.20 3.13 10.57
C ARG A 38 11.98 2.01 11.23
N ARG A 39 13.09 2.31 11.89
CA ARG A 39 13.91 1.32 12.61
C ARG A 39 13.09 0.69 13.73
N VAL A 40 12.45 1.49 14.56
CA VAL A 40 11.62 1.03 15.70
C VAL A 40 10.50 0.11 15.20
N LEU A 41 9.73 0.52 14.20
CA LEU A 41 8.66 -0.36 13.68
C LEU A 41 9.19 -1.64 13.04
N ARG A 42 10.36 -1.60 12.37
CA ARG A 42 10.95 -2.80 11.77
C ARG A 42 11.30 -3.84 12.83
N GLU A 43 11.75 -3.41 14.00
CA GLU A 43 12.07 -4.29 15.13
C GLU A 43 10.79 -4.86 15.76
N ILE A 44 9.79 -4.02 15.99
CA ILE A 44 8.50 -4.42 16.60
C ILE A 44 7.75 -5.41 15.71
N LEU A 45 7.79 -5.22 14.39
CA LEU A 45 7.12 -6.07 13.39
C LEU A 45 8.05 -7.14 12.78
N ALA A 46 9.19 -7.41 13.42
CA ALA A 46 10.13 -8.41 12.93
C ALA A 46 9.54 -9.83 13.03
N PRO A 47 9.95 -10.79 12.18
CA PRO A 47 9.45 -12.16 12.22
C PRO A 47 9.48 -12.83 13.60
N PRO A 48 10.53 -12.66 14.44
CA PRO A 48 10.54 -13.20 15.80
C PRO A 48 9.43 -12.64 16.70
N ALA A 49 9.12 -11.35 16.58
CA ALA A 49 8.07 -10.71 17.37
C ALA A 49 6.69 -11.23 16.94
N LEU A 50 6.46 -11.37 15.62
CA LEU A 50 5.19 -11.86 15.08
C LEU A 50 4.95 -13.35 15.37
N ARG A 51 6.01 -14.17 15.53
CA ARG A 51 5.86 -15.59 15.87
C ARG A 51 5.08 -15.82 17.18
N ARG A 52 5.17 -14.88 18.13
CA ARG A 52 4.43 -14.96 19.40
C ARG A 52 2.92 -14.82 19.22
N LEU A 53 2.49 -14.09 18.20
CA LEU A 53 1.07 -13.86 17.88
C LEU A 53 0.45 -14.98 17.04
N ARG A 54 1.29 -15.87 16.47
CA ARG A 54 0.84 -16.89 15.52
C ARG A 54 -0.24 -17.79 16.09
N ALA A 55 -0.07 -18.28 17.33
CA ALA A 55 -1.04 -19.19 17.94
C ALA A 55 -2.40 -18.50 18.18
N ALA A 56 -2.37 -17.29 18.74
CA ALA A 56 -3.58 -16.50 18.97
C ALA A 56 -4.32 -16.16 17.67
N TRP A 57 -3.60 -15.71 16.64
CA TRP A 57 -4.20 -15.42 15.34
C TRP A 57 -4.71 -16.68 14.63
N GLN A 58 -4.03 -17.82 14.79
CA GLN A 58 -4.52 -19.09 14.25
C GLN A 58 -5.86 -19.48 14.90
N ALA A 59 -5.98 -19.35 16.24
CA ALA A 59 -7.22 -19.64 16.94
C ALA A 59 -8.36 -18.72 16.47
N VAL A 60 -8.10 -17.42 16.31
CA VAL A 60 -9.11 -16.48 15.76
C VAL A 60 -9.56 -16.89 14.35
N ALA A 61 -8.63 -17.33 13.49
CA ALA A 61 -8.96 -17.79 12.15
C ALA A 61 -9.82 -19.07 12.18
N GLU A 62 -9.46 -20.04 13.02
CA GLU A 62 -10.20 -21.30 13.19
C GLU A 62 -11.61 -21.06 13.71
N GLU A 63 -11.76 -20.21 14.72
CA GLU A 63 -13.08 -19.84 15.26
C GLU A 63 -13.98 -19.16 14.23
N LEU A 64 -13.44 -18.25 13.41
CA LEU A 64 -14.22 -17.60 12.35
C LEU A 64 -14.65 -18.59 11.26
N VAL A 65 -13.77 -19.51 10.89
CA VAL A 65 -14.09 -20.56 9.92
C VAL A 65 -15.17 -21.47 10.47
N GLU A 66 -15.07 -21.90 11.73
CA GLU A 66 -16.08 -22.73 12.39
C GLU A 66 -17.45 -22.02 12.43
N GLN A 67 -17.49 -20.75 12.82
CA GLN A 67 -18.72 -19.95 12.83
C GLN A 67 -19.39 -19.92 11.46
N VAL A 68 -18.61 -19.68 10.40
CA VAL A 68 -19.14 -19.67 9.03
C VAL A 68 -19.66 -21.04 8.60
N LEU A 69 -18.97 -22.13 8.97
CA LEU A 69 -19.41 -23.49 8.63
C LEU A 69 -20.73 -23.87 9.30
N THR A 70 -21.03 -23.32 10.49
CA THR A 70 -22.32 -23.54 11.17
C THR A 70 -23.48 -22.72 10.59
N GLY A 71 -23.19 -21.63 9.86
CA GLY A 71 -24.18 -20.65 9.40
C GLY A 71 -24.92 -21.00 8.10
N GLY A 72 -24.52 -22.07 7.41
CA GLY A 72 -25.13 -22.52 6.15
C GLY A 72 -24.15 -22.55 4.96
N THR A 73 -24.69 -22.69 3.74
CA THR A 73 -23.89 -22.80 2.51
C THR A 73 -23.65 -21.48 1.79
N GLU A 74 -24.33 -20.41 2.20
CA GLU A 74 -24.21 -19.07 1.63
C GLU A 74 -23.69 -18.10 2.70
N LEU A 75 -22.72 -17.26 2.34
CA LEU A 75 -22.19 -16.24 3.24
C LEU A 75 -21.68 -15.02 2.47
N ASP A 76 -21.67 -13.87 3.15
CA ASP A 76 -20.84 -12.73 2.75
C ASP A 76 -19.42 -12.92 3.31
N ALA A 77 -18.52 -13.41 2.47
CA ALA A 77 -17.13 -13.66 2.85
C ALA A 77 -16.32 -12.39 3.13
N PHE A 78 -16.77 -11.22 2.67
CA PHE A 78 -16.13 -9.96 3.01
C PHE A 78 -16.35 -9.67 4.50
N THR A 79 -17.61 -9.57 4.92
CA THR A 79 -17.97 -9.25 6.30
C THR A 79 -17.58 -10.38 7.26
N ALA A 80 -17.93 -11.63 6.92
CA ALA A 80 -17.78 -12.77 7.83
C ALA A 80 -16.33 -13.24 8.03
N LEU A 81 -15.43 -12.99 7.07
CA LEU A 81 -14.05 -13.47 7.14
C LEU A 81 -13.03 -12.35 6.94
N ALA A 82 -13.10 -11.65 5.79
CA ALA A 82 -12.07 -10.68 5.43
C ALA A 82 -12.01 -9.50 6.38
N GLU A 83 -13.16 -9.00 6.83
CA GLU A 83 -13.28 -7.91 7.79
C GLU A 83 -13.15 -8.40 9.24
N ALA A 84 -13.87 -9.48 9.58
CA ALA A 84 -13.91 -10.01 10.93
C ALA A 84 -12.52 -10.43 11.46
N PHE A 85 -11.68 -11.06 10.63
CA PHE A 85 -10.38 -11.55 11.09
C PHE A 85 -9.43 -10.41 11.52
N PRO A 86 -9.12 -9.41 10.69
CA PRO A 86 -8.26 -8.30 11.11
C PRO A 86 -8.84 -7.50 12.28
N LEU A 87 -10.16 -7.28 12.34
CA LEU A 87 -10.79 -6.55 13.45
C LEU A 87 -10.68 -7.27 14.79
N ARG A 88 -10.60 -8.60 14.79
CA ARG A 88 -10.36 -9.40 16.01
C ARG A 88 -8.87 -9.50 16.34
N ALA A 89 -8.02 -9.72 15.33
CA ALA A 89 -6.61 -10.05 15.54
C ALA A 89 -5.68 -8.84 15.75
N PHE A 90 -5.93 -7.73 15.03
CA PHE A 90 -5.01 -6.60 14.97
C PHE A 90 -5.10 -5.65 16.18
N PRO A 91 -6.31 -5.25 16.66
CA PRO A 91 -6.42 -4.33 17.80
C PRO A 91 -5.74 -4.86 19.06
N ASP A 92 -5.88 -6.17 19.35
CA ASP A 92 -5.22 -6.84 20.47
C ASP A 92 -3.70 -6.82 20.32
N ALA A 93 -3.18 -7.04 19.10
CA ALA A 93 -1.74 -7.00 18.85
C ALA A 93 -1.14 -5.60 19.04
N VAL A 94 -1.91 -4.55 18.73
CA VAL A 94 -1.51 -3.15 19.02
C VAL A 94 -1.60 -2.86 20.52
N GLY A 95 -2.56 -3.47 21.20
CA GLY A 95 -2.86 -3.27 22.61
C GLY A 95 -4.03 -2.33 22.87
N LEU A 96 -4.96 -2.19 21.93
CA LEU A 96 -6.12 -1.31 22.09
C LEU A 96 -7.11 -1.85 23.14
N GLY A 97 -7.78 -0.96 23.86
CA GLY A 97 -8.98 -1.32 24.64
C GLY A 97 -10.13 -1.79 23.74
N PRO A 98 -11.19 -2.41 24.31
CA PRO A 98 -12.34 -2.88 23.54
C PRO A 98 -13.18 -1.73 22.97
N ASP A 99 -13.18 -0.56 23.63
CA ASP A 99 -14.09 0.53 23.32
C ASP A 99 -13.70 1.30 22.05
N GLY A 100 -14.65 1.43 21.13
CA GLY A 100 -14.51 2.25 19.93
C GLY A 100 -13.73 1.60 18.79
N ARG A 101 -13.38 0.30 18.87
CA ARG A 101 -12.66 -0.43 17.81
C ARG A 101 -13.40 -0.40 16.46
N GLU A 102 -14.71 -0.22 16.46
CA GLU A 102 -15.53 0.00 15.26
C GLU A 102 -15.10 1.23 14.45
N ASN A 103 -14.34 2.16 15.04
CA ASN A 103 -13.81 3.35 14.35
C ASN A 103 -12.54 3.08 13.55
N LEU A 104 -11.91 1.90 13.66
CA LEU A 104 -10.67 1.58 12.93
C LEU A 104 -10.86 1.60 11.41
N LEU A 105 -11.89 0.92 10.90
CA LEU A 105 -12.17 0.87 9.47
C LEU A 105 -12.63 2.22 8.91
N PRO A 106 -13.58 2.94 9.54
CA PRO A 106 -13.91 4.30 9.14
C PRO A 106 -12.69 5.23 9.09
N TYR A 107 -11.82 5.16 10.09
CA TYR A 107 -10.61 5.98 10.11
C TYR A 107 -9.62 5.61 9.00
N GLY A 108 -9.39 4.33 8.77
CA GLY A 108 -8.55 3.82 7.67
C GLY A 108 -9.07 4.29 6.31
N ASN A 109 -10.36 4.05 6.04
CA ASN A 109 -11.03 4.47 4.80
C ASN A 109 -10.90 5.98 4.57
N MET A 110 -11.20 6.79 5.59
CA MET A 110 -11.04 8.25 5.55
C MET A 110 -9.59 8.64 5.24
N ALA A 111 -8.61 7.99 5.89
CA ALA A 111 -7.19 8.26 5.67
C ALA A 111 -6.71 7.90 4.26
N PHE A 112 -7.19 6.78 3.70
CA PHE A 112 -6.87 6.38 2.32
C PHE A 112 -7.57 7.24 1.27
N ASN A 113 -8.84 7.58 1.49
CA ASN A 113 -9.58 8.51 0.62
C ASN A 113 -8.87 9.86 0.54
N ALA A 114 -8.34 10.37 1.67
CA ALA A 114 -7.59 11.62 1.71
C ALA A 114 -6.30 11.65 0.87
N PHE A 115 -5.79 10.50 0.39
CA PHE A 115 -4.70 10.47 -0.58
C PHE A 115 -5.15 10.78 -2.02
N GLY A 116 -6.45 10.58 -2.31
CA GLY A 116 -7.07 10.79 -3.61
C GLY A 116 -7.38 12.25 -3.92
N PRO A 117 -8.00 12.52 -5.09
CA PRO A 117 -8.44 13.86 -5.45
C PRO A 117 -9.60 14.29 -4.56
N ARG A 118 -9.78 15.60 -4.37
CA ARG A 118 -10.96 16.15 -3.68
C ARG A 118 -12.22 15.86 -4.51
N ASN A 119 -12.90 14.77 -4.17
CA ASN A 119 -14.10 14.26 -4.82
C ASN A 119 -15.11 13.82 -3.76
N ASP A 120 -16.22 13.22 -4.21
CA ASP A 120 -17.31 12.79 -3.33
C ASP A 120 -16.88 11.75 -2.30
N LEU A 121 -15.86 10.91 -2.59
CA LEU A 121 -15.32 9.94 -1.64
C LEU A 121 -14.59 10.63 -0.47
N VAL A 122 -13.84 11.69 -0.75
CA VAL A 122 -13.20 12.50 0.31
C VAL A 122 -14.23 13.31 1.08
N ALA A 123 -15.27 13.81 0.40
CA ALA A 123 -16.33 14.61 1.01
C ALA A 123 -17.27 13.77 1.90
N ALA A 124 -17.49 12.49 1.56
CA ALA A 124 -18.39 11.59 2.27
C ALA A 124 -18.07 11.51 3.77
N ASP A 125 -16.78 11.40 4.11
CA ASP A 125 -16.33 11.24 5.50
C ASP A 125 -15.99 12.58 6.19
N ALA A 126 -16.17 13.72 5.51
CA ALA A 126 -15.74 15.03 6.02
C ALA A 126 -16.37 15.38 7.38
N HIS A 127 -17.63 14.99 7.59
CA HIS A 127 -18.37 15.24 8.84
C HIS A 127 -17.84 14.44 10.03
N ARG A 128 -17.13 13.32 9.79
CA ARG A 128 -16.59 12.42 10.84
C ARG A 128 -15.12 12.64 11.14
N VAL A 129 -14.43 13.50 10.37
CA VAL A 129 -12.98 13.72 10.51
C VAL A 129 -12.59 14.10 11.94
N ALA A 130 -13.33 15.01 12.57
CA ALA A 130 -13.04 15.46 13.93
C ALA A 130 -13.21 14.34 14.96
N GLU A 131 -14.32 13.61 14.89
CA GLU A 131 -14.67 12.50 15.77
C GLU A 131 -13.65 11.35 15.66
N LEU A 132 -13.41 10.85 14.45
CA LEU A 132 -12.49 9.73 14.20
C LEU A 132 -11.04 10.11 14.54
N SER A 133 -10.64 11.35 14.27
CA SER A 133 -9.31 11.83 14.65
C SER A 133 -9.17 11.94 16.17
N ALA A 134 -10.19 12.41 16.88
CA ALA A 134 -10.17 12.49 18.34
C ALA A 134 -10.04 11.10 18.96
N TRP A 135 -10.85 10.14 18.49
CA TRP A 135 -10.78 8.76 18.96
C TRP A 135 -9.40 8.15 18.70
N VAL A 136 -8.89 8.19 17.46
CA VAL A 136 -7.57 7.61 17.15
C VAL A 136 -6.45 8.27 17.96
N ASN A 137 -6.48 9.59 18.14
CA ASN A 137 -5.46 10.28 18.93
C ASN A 137 -5.51 9.85 20.40
N ALA A 138 -6.71 9.64 20.97
CA ALA A 138 -6.87 9.12 22.32
C ALA A 138 -6.28 7.70 22.44
N GLN A 139 -6.54 6.83 21.46
CA GLN A 139 -5.99 5.47 21.43
C GLN A 139 -4.47 5.40 21.22
N CYS A 140 -3.83 6.50 20.82
CA CYS A 140 -2.37 6.57 20.68
C CYS A 140 -1.65 6.93 21.99
N ALA A 141 -2.40 7.37 23.02
CA ALA A 141 -1.86 7.67 24.34
C ALA A 141 -1.31 6.40 25.01
N ARG A 142 -0.28 6.55 25.85
CA ARG A 142 0.38 5.42 26.51
C ARG A 142 -0.58 4.65 27.39
N GLU A 143 -1.42 5.38 28.10
CA GLU A 143 -2.38 4.90 29.10
C GLU A 143 -3.57 4.16 28.46
N ALA A 144 -3.82 4.40 27.17
CA ALA A 144 -4.87 3.72 26.41
C ALA A 144 -4.42 2.36 25.83
N LEU A 145 -3.15 2.00 26.01
CA LEU A 145 -2.52 0.83 25.39
C LEU A 145 -2.12 -0.20 26.45
N SER A 146 -2.37 -1.48 26.18
CA SER A 146 -1.88 -2.60 27.01
C SER A 146 -0.35 -2.62 27.09
N GLU A 147 0.20 -3.09 28.20
CA GLU A 147 1.64 -3.05 28.50
C GLU A 147 2.54 -3.90 27.57
N ASP A 148 1.98 -4.86 26.83
CA ASP A 148 2.73 -5.83 26.02
C ASP A 148 2.47 -5.72 24.49
N GLY A 149 1.50 -4.89 24.10
CA GLY A 149 1.13 -4.60 22.72
C GLY A 149 2.23 -3.89 21.91
N PHE A 150 2.02 -3.75 20.60
CA PHE A 150 2.92 -2.95 19.74
C PHE A 150 2.99 -1.50 20.20
N GLY A 151 1.87 -0.94 20.69
CA GLY A 151 1.79 0.41 21.21
C GLY A 151 2.72 0.63 22.40
N ALA A 152 2.68 -0.25 23.41
CA ALA A 152 3.60 -0.17 24.55
C ALA A 152 5.07 -0.32 24.14
N ARG A 153 5.38 -1.18 23.15
CA ARG A 153 6.75 -1.29 22.62
C ARG A 153 7.22 -0.04 21.90
N ILE A 154 6.32 0.71 21.26
CA ILE A 154 6.62 2.03 20.67
C ILE A 154 6.92 3.03 21.79
N TRP A 155 6.11 3.08 22.85
CA TRP A 155 6.35 3.94 24.01
C TRP A 155 7.64 3.60 24.75
N ALA A 156 7.96 2.32 24.91
CA ALA A 156 9.24 1.88 25.47
C ALA A 156 10.43 2.30 24.61
N ALA A 157 10.27 2.45 23.29
CA ALA A 157 11.31 3.02 22.43
C ALA A 157 11.51 4.52 22.71
N ALA A 158 10.45 5.25 23.04
CA ALA A 158 10.58 6.64 23.49
C ALA A 158 11.31 6.74 24.84
N ASP A 159 11.01 5.85 25.80
CA ASP A 159 11.71 5.80 27.09
C ASP A 159 13.21 5.57 26.94
N ARG A 160 13.63 4.79 25.94
CA ARG A 160 15.05 4.55 25.61
C ARG A 160 15.71 5.67 24.81
N GLY A 161 14.96 6.68 24.37
CA GLY A 161 15.44 7.76 23.51
C GLY A 161 15.59 7.37 22.03
N ASP A 162 15.07 6.21 21.60
CA ASP A 162 15.02 5.83 20.17
C ASP A 162 14.01 6.70 19.39
N LEU A 163 12.99 7.22 20.10
CA LEU A 163 11.99 8.17 19.63
C LEU A 163 11.85 9.29 20.68
N THR A 164 11.34 10.44 20.28
CA THR A 164 10.83 11.42 21.26
C THR A 164 9.42 11.03 21.74
N TYR A 165 9.03 11.52 22.91
CA TYR A 165 7.65 11.32 23.43
C TYR A 165 6.59 11.91 22.49
N GLU A 166 6.91 12.96 21.75
CA GLU A 166 6.02 13.54 20.72
C GLU A 166 5.89 12.64 19.47
N GLN A 167 6.92 11.83 19.17
CA GLN A 167 6.91 10.94 18.01
C GLN A 167 6.14 9.65 18.27
N ALA A 168 6.19 9.11 19.49
CA ALA A 168 5.53 7.86 19.86
C ALA A 168 4.06 7.76 19.41
N PRO A 169 3.15 8.70 19.75
CA PRO A 169 1.76 8.61 19.35
C PRO A 169 1.57 8.67 17.83
N LEU A 170 2.43 9.39 17.09
CA LEU A 170 2.38 9.45 15.62
C LEU A 170 2.79 8.13 14.96
N VAL A 171 3.69 7.38 15.61
CA VAL A 171 4.09 6.03 15.17
C VAL A 171 2.98 5.02 15.46
N VAL A 172 2.33 5.08 16.64
CA VAL A 172 1.16 4.24 16.97
C VAL A 172 0.04 4.49 15.96
N ARG A 173 -0.31 5.76 15.70
CA ARG A 173 -1.32 6.15 14.71
C ARG A 173 -1.04 5.56 13.32
N SER A 174 0.23 5.42 12.94
CA SER A 174 0.59 4.85 11.64
C SER A 174 0.25 3.35 11.55
N LEU A 175 0.25 2.62 12.66
CA LEU A 175 -0.26 1.26 12.72
C LEU A 175 -1.79 1.24 12.60
N LEU A 176 -2.48 2.12 13.32
CA LEU A 176 -3.95 2.19 13.30
C LEU A 176 -4.50 2.58 11.92
N ALA A 177 -3.82 3.49 11.21
CA ALA A 177 -4.22 3.96 9.89
C ALA A 177 -4.03 2.93 8.77
N ALA A 178 -3.04 2.03 8.87
CA ALA A 178 -2.62 1.18 7.76
C ALA A 178 -2.74 -0.33 8.04
N GLY A 179 -3.01 -0.72 9.29
CA GLY A 179 -2.88 -2.10 9.76
C GLY A 179 -4.12 -2.97 9.62
N VAL A 180 -5.31 -2.37 9.42
CA VAL A 180 -6.58 -3.11 9.37
C VAL A 180 -7.06 -3.25 7.94
N ASP A 181 -7.55 -2.16 7.34
CA ASP A 181 -8.17 -2.11 6.02
C ASP A 181 -7.31 -2.75 4.90
N THR A 182 -5.99 -2.55 4.92
CA THR A 182 -5.09 -3.14 3.92
C THR A 182 -5.09 -4.67 3.96
N THR A 183 -5.20 -5.25 5.17
CA THR A 183 -5.26 -6.70 5.36
C THR A 183 -6.65 -7.25 5.08
N VAL A 184 -7.72 -6.49 5.39
CA VAL A 184 -9.09 -6.82 4.97
C VAL A 184 -9.16 -6.98 3.46
N HIS A 185 -8.68 -6.00 2.70
CA HIS A 185 -8.68 -6.07 1.24
C HIS A 185 -7.73 -7.13 0.69
N GLY A 186 -6.62 -7.43 1.38
CA GLY A 186 -5.72 -8.54 1.03
C GLY A 186 -6.39 -9.90 1.18
N LEU A 187 -7.16 -10.12 2.26
CA LEU A 187 -7.93 -11.34 2.49
C LEU A 187 -9.09 -11.45 1.51
N ALA A 188 -9.84 -10.36 1.30
CA ALA A 188 -10.92 -10.31 0.32
C ALA A 188 -10.42 -10.64 -1.09
N ALA A 189 -9.24 -10.10 -1.49
CA ALA A 189 -8.60 -10.45 -2.76
C ALA A 189 -8.28 -11.94 -2.88
N CYS A 190 -7.86 -12.57 -1.77
CA CYS A 190 -7.55 -14.00 -1.75
C CYS A 190 -8.81 -14.85 -1.87
N LEU A 191 -9.86 -14.53 -1.12
CA LEU A 191 -11.16 -15.20 -1.17
C LEU A 191 -11.80 -15.06 -2.55
N TYR A 192 -11.76 -13.85 -3.11
CA TYR A 192 -12.22 -13.58 -4.46
C TYR A 192 -11.44 -14.37 -5.53
N ALA A 193 -10.12 -14.50 -5.38
CA ALA A 193 -9.31 -15.32 -6.28
C ALA A 193 -9.76 -16.78 -6.26
N PHE A 194 -9.99 -17.37 -5.08
CA PHE A 194 -10.46 -18.76 -4.97
C PHE A 194 -11.88 -18.97 -5.47
N ALA A 195 -12.77 -17.99 -5.27
CA ALA A 195 -14.13 -18.04 -5.80
C ALA A 195 -14.18 -17.97 -7.34
N THR A 196 -13.23 -17.26 -7.96
CA THR A 196 -13.18 -17.05 -9.42
C THR A 196 -12.25 -18.01 -10.16
N HIS A 197 -11.33 -18.67 -9.44
CA HIS A 197 -10.36 -19.64 -9.96
C HIS A 197 -10.37 -20.90 -9.07
N PRO A 198 -11.44 -21.72 -9.14
CA PRO A 198 -11.63 -22.87 -8.28
C PRO A 198 -10.51 -23.91 -8.39
N GLU A 199 -9.79 -23.97 -9.51
CA GLU A 199 -8.61 -24.82 -9.70
C GLU A 199 -7.46 -24.46 -8.75
N GLU A 200 -7.23 -23.17 -8.49
CA GLU A 200 -6.20 -22.74 -7.54
C GLU A 200 -6.64 -22.99 -6.09
N TRP A 201 -7.96 -22.97 -5.82
CA TRP A 201 -8.50 -23.43 -4.54
C TRP A 201 -8.26 -24.92 -4.32
N GLN A 202 -8.56 -25.78 -5.31
CA GLN A 202 -8.28 -27.22 -5.19
C GLN A 202 -6.80 -27.49 -4.97
N ARG A 203 -5.93 -26.79 -5.70
CA ARG A 203 -4.48 -26.89 -5.52
C ARG A 203 -4.02 -26.50 -4.12
N LEU A 204 -4.60 -25.47 -3.52
CA LEU A 204 -4.31 -25.11 -2.13
C LEU A 204 -4.81 -26.17 -1.15
N ARG A 205 -5.99 -26.76 -1.39
CA ARG A 205 -6.53 -27.85 -0.56
C ARG A 205 -5.63 -29.09 -0.57
N GLU A 206 -5.12 -29.46 -1.74
CA GLU A 206 -4.17 -30.57 -1.89
C GLU A 206 -2.81 -30.25 -1.27
N ARG A 207 -2.45 -28.97 -1.19
CA ARG A 207 -1.13 -28.49 -0.77
C ARG A 207 -1.20 -27.26 0.15
N PRO A 208 -1.61 -27.44 1.43
CA PRO A 208 -1.82 -26.33 2.37
C PRO A 208 -0.58 -25.48 2.63
N GLU A 209 0.63 -26.02 2.39
CA GLU A 209 1.88 -25.27 2.52
C GLU A 209 1.98 -24.08 1.55
N LEU A 210 1.14 -24.05 0.51
CA LEU A 210 1.06 -22.96 -0.45
C LEU A 210 0.29 -21.73 0.06
N ALA A 211 -0.36 -21.79 1.22
CA ALA A 211 -1.23 -20.72 1.74
C ALA A 211 -0.56 -19.33 1.72
N ARG A 212 0.71 -19.25 2.15
CA ARG A 212 1.48 -18.01 2.13
C ARG A 212 1.70 -17.50 0.71
N THR A 213 2.07 -18.39 -0.21
CA THR A 213 2.30 -18.02 -1.62
C THR A 213 1.01 -17.61 -2.31
N ALA A 214 -0.11 -18.27 -2.00
CA ALA A 214 -1.42 -17.91 -2.52
C ALA A 214 -1.84 -16.50 -2.07
N PHE A 215 -1.66 -16.16 -0.79
CA PHE A 215 -1.90 -14.81 -0.28
C PHE A 215 -1.00 -13.76 -0.96
N ASP A 216 0.30 -14.02 -1.06
CA ASP A 216 1.25 -13.13 -1.76
C ASP A 216 0.85 -12.89 -3.22
N GLU A 217 0.35 -13.93 -3.91
CA GLU A 217 -0.13 -13.85 -5.28
C GLU A 217 -1.44 -13.09 -5.41
N ALA A 218 -2.39 -13.26 -4.48
CA ALA A 218 -3.64 -12.50 -4.44
C ALA A 218 -3.36 -10.99 -4.27
N VAL A 219 -2.45 -10.63 -3.37
CA VAL A 219 -2.00 -9.24 -3.18
C VAL A 219 -1.32 -8.71 -4.43
N ARG A 220 -0.50 -9.52 -5.13
CA ARG A 220 0.09 -9.12 -6.43
C ARG A 220 -0.98 -8.91 -7.50
N TRP A 221 -1.97 -9.79 -7.56
CA TRP A 221 -2.99 -9.82 -8.60
C TRP A 221 -3.98 -8.65 -8.47
N GLN A 222 -4.53 -8.46 -7.27
CA GLN A 222 -5.50 -7.38 -7.00
C GLN A 222 -4.84 -6.05 -6.64
N SER A 223 -3.64 -6.08 -6.05
CA SER A 223 -2.93 -4.86 -5.60
C SER A 223 -3.83 -3.94 -4.76
N PRO A 224 -4.31 -4.41 -3.59
CA PRO A 224 -5.35 -3.72 -2.80
C PRO A 224 -4.96 -2.29 -2.38
N VAL A 225 -3.66 -1.98 -2.34
CA VAL A 225 -3.17 -0.62 -2.10
C VAL A 225 -2.56 -0.07 -3.39
N PHE A 226 -3.19 0.97 -3.94
CA PHE A 226 -2.69 1.69 -5.11
C PHE A 226 -2.35 3.14 -4.74
N LEU A 227 -1.07 3.41 -4.42
CA LEU A 227 -0.57 4.75 -4.07
C LEU A 227 0.52 5.20 -5.07
N PRO A 228 0.17 5.93 -6.14
CA PRO A 228 1.12 6.25 -7.21
C PRO A 228 1.91 7.56 -6.98
N TYR A 229 1.67 8.31 -5.90
CA TYR A 229 2.16 9.70 -5.81
C TYR A 229 3.52 9.84 -5.10
N ARG A 230 4.39 10.64 -5.72
CA ARG A 230 5.63 11.18 -5.16
C ARG A 230 5.77 12.61 -5.66
N HIS A 231 6.24 13.50 -4.82
CA HIS A 231 6.46 14.90 -5.20
C HIS A 231 7.92 15.12 -5.59
N HIS A 232 8.16 15.96 -6.60
CA HIS A 232 9.50 16.36 -7.00
C HIS A 232 9.99 17.55 -6.17
N ARG A 233 11.28 17.56 -5.79
CA ARG A 233 11.88 18.67 -5.02
C ARG A 233 12.35 19.86 -5.86
N ARG A 234 12.49 19.73 -7.18
CA ARG A 234 12.87 20.82 -8.11
C ARG A 234 12.20 20.63 -9.47
N HIS A 235 11.96 21.72 -10.20
CA HIS A 235 11.78 21.70 -11.65
C HIS A 235 13.03 21.10 -12.28
N ASP A 236 13.02 19.82 -12.62
CA ASP A 236 14.06 19.24 -13.47
C ASP A 236 13.58 19.29 -14.92
N ARG A 237 14.35 19.98 -15.77
CA ARG A 237 14.21 19.90 -17.22
C ARG A 237 14.79 18.56 -17.68
N ARG A 238 14.09 17.46 -17.42
CA ARG A 238 14.39 16.18 -18.07
C ARG A 238 13.21 15.75 -18.92
N HIS A 239 13.52 15.55 -20.20
CA HIS A 239 12.62 15.44 -21.36
C HIS A 239 12.19 16.77 -22.00
N GLY A 240 13.13 17.65 -22.36
CA GLY A 240 13.04 18.51 -23.55
C GLY A 240 11.81 19.42 -23.71
N ARG A 241 11.03 19.68 -22.66
CA ARG A 241 9.97 20.69 -22.66
C ARG A 241 10.27 21.70 -21.56
N PRO A 242 10.56 22.96 -21.89
CA PRO A 242 10.72 24.00 -20.88
C PRO A 242 9.37 24.23 -20.20
N GLY A 243 9.33 24.11 -18.86
CA GLY A 243 8.24 24.61 -18.05
C GLY A 243 8.17 26.13 -18.19
N GLY A 244 7.03 26.64 -18.66
CA GLY A 244 6.76 28.06 -18.80
C GLY A 244 6.52 28.71 -17.44
N HIS A 245 6.82 30.01 -17.39
CA HIS A 245 6.53 30.92 -16.28
C HIS A 245 5.03 30.83 -15.91
N GLU A 246 4.71 30.55 -14.64
CA GLU A 246 3.32 30.64 -14.16
C GLU A 246 3.00 32.09 -13.76
N ASP A 247 2.13 32.70 -14.54
CA ASP A 247 1.44 33.97 -14.25
C ASP A 247 0.33 33.70 -13.21
N PRO A 248 0.25 34.45 -12.08
CA PRO A 248 -0.70 34.18 -11.00
C PRO A 248 -2.19 34.27 -11.38
N HIS A 249 -2.52 34.75 -12.58
CA HIS A 249 -3.91 34.99 -13.01
C HIS A 249 -4.40 34.11 -14.19
N ALA A 250 -3.64 33.11 -14.64
CA ALA A 250 -4.09 32.21 -15.70
C ALA A 250 -4.91 31.00 -15.19
N PRO A 251 -6.01 30.60 -15.88
CA PRO A 251 -6.81 29.44 -15.49
C PRO A 251 -5.96 28.16 -15.57
N ARG A 252 -5.91 27.41 -14.46
CA ARG A 252 -5.08 26.19 -14.28
C ARG A 252 -5.34 25.14 -15.35
N ARG A 253 -4.55 25.16 -16.44
CA ARG A 253 -4.46 24.08 -17.42
C ARG A 253 -3.20 23.26 -17.17
N GLY A 254 -3.38 22.02 -16.71
CA GLY A 254 -2.32 21.00 -16.73
C GLY A 254 -2.03 20.35 -15.39
N GLN A 255 -2.99 19.57 -14.88
CA GLN A 255 -2.60 18.46 -14.00
C GLN A 255 -1.71 17.49 -14.80
N PRO A 256 -0.61 16.97 -14.24
CA PRO A 256 0.16 15.92 -14.90
C PRO A 256 -0.75 14.72 -15.14
N ARG A 257 -0.92 14.35 -16.42
CA ARG A 257 -1.64 13.13 -16.79
C ARG A 257 -0.83 11.93 -16.27
N PRO A 258 -1.42 11.01 -15.49
CA PRO A 258 -0.75 9.78 -15.13
C PRO A 258 -0.34 9.04 -16.41
N GLY A 259 0.89 8.49 -16.42
CA GLY A 259 1.34 7.63 -17.51
C GLY A 259 0.41 6.41 -17.69
N PRO A 260 0.46 5.74 -18.86
CA PRO A 260 -0.41 4.60 -19.13
C PRO A 260 -0.26 3.54 -18.04
N LEU A 261 -1.39 3.16 -17.46
CA LEU A 261 -1.52 2.18 -16.39
C LEU A 261 -0.84 0.86 -16.80
N ALA A 262 0.03 0.33 -15.95
CA ALA A 262 0.38 -1.08 -16.04
C ALA A 262 -0.87 -1.89 -15.68
N ARG A 263 -1.51 -2.51 -16.67
CA ARG A 263 -2.66 -3.40 -16.43
C ARG A 263 -2.22 -4.53 -15.47
N PRO A 264 -3.08 -4.96 -14.54
CA PRO A 264 -2.84 -6.17 -13.76
C PRO A 264 -2.52 -7.32 -14.72
N ARG A 265 -1.38 -8.00 -14.50
CA ARG A 265 -1.07 -9.21 -15.26
C ARG A 265 -2.03 -10.32 -14.85
N PRO A 266 -2.40 -11.23 -15.76
CA PRO A 266 -3.25 -12.38 -15.43
C PRO A 266 -2.75 -13.12 -14.18
N LEU A 267 -3.66 -13.76 -13.45
CA LEU A 267 -3.29 -14.71 -12.41
C LEU A 267 -2.38 -15.76 -13.05
N ARG A 268 -1.22 -16.02 -12.45
CA ARG A 268 -0.26 -17.00 -13.01
C ARG A 268 0.08 -18.04 -11.95
N PRO A 269 -0.02 -19.34 -12.26
CA PRO A 269 0.50 -20.39 -11.40
C PRO A 269 2.03 -20.35 -11.47
N HIS A 270 2.68 -19.56 -10.61
CA HIS A 270 4.15 -19.50 -10.57
C HIS A 270 4.65 -19.87 -9.16
N PRO A 271 5.54 -20.88 -9.02
CA PRO A 271 6.07 -21.33 -7.72
C PRO A 271 7.06 -20.35 -7.07
N ARG A 272 7.19 -19.14 -7.63
CA ARG A 272 8.01 -18.06 -7.08
C ARG A 272 7.21 -16.79 -7.22
N PRO A 273 7.01 -16.02 -6.13
CA PRO A 273 6.41 -14.70 -6.28
C PRO A 273 7.28 -13.93 -7.27
N LEU A 274 6.70 -13.57 -8.43
CA LEU A 274 7.28 -12.53 -9.27
C LEU A 274 7.55 -11.35 -8.35
N ARG A 275 8.65 -10.62 -8.57
CA ARG A 275 8.92 -9.40 -7.80
C ARG A 275 7.71 -8.47 -7.97
N SER A 276 6.78 -8.51 -7.01
CA SER A 276 5.77 -7.49 -6.85
C SER A 276 6.50 -6.16 -6.70
N CYS A 277 5.80 -5.05 -6.89
CA CYS A 277 6.26 -3.77 -6.36
C CYS A 277 6.31 -3.86 -4.82
N ARG A 278 7.20 -4.69 -4.27
CA ARG A 278 7.70 -4.54 -2.91
C ARG A 278 8.11 -3.08 -2.85
N LEU A 279 7.53 -2.36 -1.91
CA LEU A 279 7.93 -1.02 -1.50
C LEU A 279 9.46 -0.99 -1.41
N ARG A 280 10.14 -0.65 -2.50
CA ARG A 280 11.60 -0.61 -2.57
C ARG A 280 12.00 0.68 -1.89
N HIS A 281 12.13 0.62 -0.58
CA HIS A 281 12.86 1.59 0.21
C HIS A 281 14.28 1.06 0.40
N GLY A 282 15.11 1.26 -0.62
CA GLY A 282 16.55 1.12 -0.53
C GLY A 282 17.20 2.29 -1.25
N PRO A 283 18.29 2.89 -0.72
CA PRO A 283 19.02 3.93 -1.43
C PRO A 283 19.53 3.39 -2.78
N PRO A 284 19.61 4.23 -3.84
CA PRO A 284 20.10 3.77 -5.13
C PRO A 284 21.55 3.28 -5.03
N PRO A 285 21.95 2.25 -5.80
CA PRO A 285 23.31 1.76 -5.79
C PRO A 285 24.27 2.86 -6.26
N VAL A 286 25.35 3.04 -5.50
CA VAL A 286 26.45 3.94 -5.85
C VAL A 286 27.19 3.31 -7.04
N HIS A 287 27.01 3.88 -8.23
CA HIS A 287 27.84 3.54 -9.38
C HIS A 287 29.28 4.01 -9.12
N ARG A 288 30.20 3.08 -8.86
CA ARG A 288 31.63 3.33 -9.03
C ARG A 288 31.92 3.48 -10.53
N PRO A 289 32.64 4.53 -10.98
CA PRO A 289 33.02 4.63 -12.37
C PRO A 289 34.01 3.51 -12.73
N ALA A 290 33.76 2.86 -13.86
CA ALA A 290 34.63 1.84 -14.42
C ALA A 290 35.99 2.46 -14.77
N ARG A 291 37.07 1.85 -14.26
CA ARG A 291 38.43 2.13 -14.72
C ARG A 291 38.54 1.66 -16.17
N GLY A 292 38.87 2.57 -17.08
CA GLY A 292 39.20 2.22 -18.47
C GLY A 292 40.49 1.39 -18.54
N PRO A 293 40.65 0.52 -19.54
CA PRO A 293 41.85 -0.29 -19.69
C PRO A 293 43.05 0.58 -20.16
N PRO A 294 44.29 0.16 -19.85
CA PRO A 294 45.49 0.93 -20.16
C PRO A 294 45.80 0.91 -21.65
N GLY A 295 46.32 2.04 -22.16
CA GLY A 295 46.73 2.20 -23.56
C GLY A 295 47.91 1.31 -23.93
N GLY A 296 47.78 0.61 -25.06
CA GLY A 296 48.86 -0.07 -25.78
C GLY A 296 48.99 0.49 -27.18
N ARG A 297 50.23 0.79 -27.59
CA ARG A 297 50.63 1.30 -28.91
C ARG A 297 50.72 0.17 -29.95
N GLY A 298 50.54 0.51 -31.24
CA GLY A 298 50.78 -0.32 -32.44
C GLY A 298 49.50 -0.43 -33.29
N ASP A 299 49.45 -0.30 -34.62
CA ASP A 299 50.41 -0.21 -35.73
C ASP A 299 49.57 0.22 -36.97
N PRO A 300 49.97 1.18 -37.84
CA PRO A 300 49.09 1.73 -38.85
C PRO A 300 49.25 1.01 -40.19
N ASP A 301 48.81 -0.24 -40.31
CA ASP A 301 48.61 -0.86 -41.62
C ASP A 301 47.73 -2.11 -41.53
N ARG A 302 46.41 -1.94 -41.73
CA ARG A 302 45.52 -2.99 -42.26
C ARG A 302 44.13 -2.44 -42.66
N PRO A 303 43.64 -2.75 -43.87
CA PRO A 303 42.33 -2.28 -44.35
C PRO A 303 41.17 -3.11 -43.76
N GLY A 304 40.12 -2.43 -43.31
CA GLY A 304 38.89 -3.05 -42.79
C GLY A 304 37.90 -3.47 -43.88
N PRO A 305 37.13 -4.57 -43.72
CA PRO A 305 36.15 -5.04 -44.69
C PRO A 305 34.80 -4.28 -44.63
N PRO A 306 33.96 -4.34 -45.69
CA PRO A 306 32.93 -3.34 -45.99
C PRO A 306 31.61 -3.50 -45.23
N ARG A 307 30.91 -2.37 -45.05
CA ARG A 307 29.59 -2.24 -44.43
C ARG A 307 28.48 -2.94 -45.25
N ARG A 308 27.72 -3.83 -44.63
CA ARG A 308 26.43 -4.33 -45.15
C ARG A 308 25.25 -3.55 -44.53
N ALA A 309 24.37 -3.08 -45.41
CA ALA A 309 23.11 -2.42 -45.08
C ALA A 309 22.07 -3.43 -44.57
N HIS A 310 21.41 -3.12 -43.43
CA HIS A 310 20.26 -3.89 -42.95
C HIS A 310 18.95 -3.29 -43.47
N ARG A 311 18.23 -4.09 -44.26
CA ARG A 311 16.82 -3.91 -44.63
C ARG A 311 15.92 -3.95 -43.40
N THR A 312 15.04 -2.95 -43.27
CA THR A 312 13.93 -2.92 -42.32
C THR A 312 12.74 -3.73 -42.84
N HIS A 313 12.36 -4.80 -42.14
CA HIS A 313 11.06 -5.45 -42.34
C HIS A 313 10.01 -4.83 -41.39
N ARG A 314 8.93 -4.29 -41.97
CA ARG A 314 7.71 -3.88 -41.26
C ARG A 314 6.92 -5.13 -40.87
N HIS A 315 6.61 -5.30 -39.59
CA HIS A 315 5.57 -6.23 -39.13
C HIS A 315 4.29 -5.44 -38.81
N THR A 316 3.21 -5.84 -39.48
CA THR A 316 1.83 -5.39 -39.32
C THR A 316 1.20 -5.98 -38.05
N ALA A 317 0.45 -5.17 -37.30
CA ALA A 317 -0.30 -5.58 -36.11
C ALA A 317 -1.69 -6.15 -36.48
N PRO A 318 -2.24 -7.13 -35.75
CA PRO A 318 -3.58 -7.66 -35.98
C PRO A 318 -4.69 -6.74 -35.39
N PRO A 319 -5.94 -6.82 -35.90
CA PRO A 319 -7.02 -5.91 -35.54
C PRO A 319 -7.65 -6.21 -34.16
N PRO A 320 -8.31 -5.22 -33.51
CA PRO A 320 -8.86 -5.36 -32.17
C PRO A 320 -10.17 -6.16 -32.14
N GLN A 321 -10.28 -7.08 -31.18
CA GLN A 321 -11.52 -7.82 -30.89
C GLN A 321 -12.51 -6.94 -30.10
N ARG A 322 -13.79 -7.01 -30.49
CA ARG A 322 -14.91 -6.23 -29.94
C ARG A 322 -15.17 -6.62 -28.47
N ALA A 323 -15.28 -5.61 -27.60
CA ALA A 323 -15.70 -5.78 -26.22
C ALA A 323 -17.20 -6.15 -26.15
N ALA A 324 -17.54 -7.19 -25.39
CA ALA A 324 -18.91 -7.52 -25.04
C ALA A 324 -19.41 -6.54 -23.96
N THR A 325 -20.54 -5.90 -24.21
CA THR A 325 -21.20 -4.94 -23.33
C THR A 325 -21.93 -5.70 -22.21
N ILE A 326 -21.57 -5.45 -20.95
CA ILE A 326 -22.30 -5.93 -19.77
C ILE A 326 -23.35 -4.86 -19.41
N PRO A 327 -24.66 -5.19 -19.26
CA PRO A 327 -25.68 -4.22 -18.90
C PRO A 327 -25.57 -3.81 -17.41
N PRO A 328 -25.98 -2.58 -17.05
CA PRO A 328 -25.84 -2.07 -15.68
C PRO A 328 -26.79 -2.75 -14.70
N VAL A 329 -26.25 -3.14 -13.54
CA VAL A 329 -27.02 -3.60 -12.37
C VAL A 329 -27.70 -2.38 -11.74
N ARG A 330 -29.03 -2.45 -11.59
CA ARG A 330 -29.84 -1.48 -10.84
C ARG A 330 -29.44 -1.53 -9.36
N THR A 331 -28.81 -0.48 -8.86
CA THR A 331 -28.63 -0.25 -7.41
C THR A 331 -29.93 0.34 -6.85
N GLY A 332 -30.77 -0.50 -6.24
CA GLY A 332 -31.86 -0.06 -5.37
C GLY A 332 -31.39 -0.07 -3.92
N SER A 333 -31.31 1.09 -3.28
CA SER A 333 -31.17 1.23 -1.82
C SER A 333 -32.38 0.63 -1.11
N PRO A 334 -32.22 -0.28 -0.13
CA PRO A 334 -33.31 -0.70 0.73
C PRO A 334 -33.19 -0.01 2.10
N TRP A 335 -33.33 1.31 2.15
CA TRP A 335 -33.63 2.02 3.40
C TRP A 335 -34.64 3.12 3.09
N SER A 336 -35.91 2.74 3.07
CA SER A 336 -37.04 3.66 3.14
C SER A 336 -38.24 2.96 3.79
N ALA A 337 -38.60 3.50 4.95
CA ALA A 337 -39.94 3.61 5.52
C ALA A 337 -40.54 2.48 6.39
N THR A 338 -40.92 2.95 7.61
CA THR A 338 -42.13 2.65 8.40
C THR A 338 -42.23 1.29 9.09
N ALA A 339 -42.61 1.18 10.36
CA ALA A 339 -43.41 2.05 11.23
C ALA A 339 -42.85 2.11 12.68
#